data_AF-A0A1F4AYP9-F1
#
_entry.id   AF-A0A1F4AYP9-F1
#
_cell.length_a   1.000
_cell.length_b   1.000
_cell.length_c   1.000
_cell.angle_alpha   90.00
_cell.angle_beta   90.00
_cell.angle_gamma   90.00
#
_symmetry.space_group_name_H-M   'P 1'
#
loop_
_entity.id
_entity.type
_entity.pdbx_description
1 polymer ?
#
loop_
_entity_poly.entity_id
_entity_poly.type
_entity_poly.pdbx_seq_one_letter_code
_entity_poly.pdbx_strand_id
1 'polypeptide(L)'
;MTGCATRQSAGAVDVVVIGAGHSGLAMSHVLGQRGIEHVVLERGEVANSWRTERWDSLRLLTPNWMTRLPGYSYRGTEPDGYMSAGEVVDFISAYATVTSAPVLTHTAVTGVVPIGESGNGYQVSTTQGEWRYRAVVLATGACNLSVVPRLAEAMPAGVEQFTAQTYRNPQQLAEGGVLVVGGSATGLQLAREIQESGRPVTLAVGEHVRMPRVYRGRDIQWWMLASGVLDQRIEDVDEPDRARRVPSPQLVGTPERATLDLNVLRIQGVEVVGRLAGIRDGKAQFSGSLRNVCSLADLKMN
;
A
#
# COMPACT_ATOMS: atom_id res chain seq x y z
N MET A 1 -13.60 -29.05 37.83
CA MET A 1 -13.58 -29.34 36.38
C MET A 1 -14.69 -28.54 35.74
N THR A 2 -14.38 -27.30 35.39
CA THR A 2 -15.29 -26.33 34.78
C THR A 2 -15.35 -26.58 33.28
N GLY A 3 -16.53 -26.97 32.79
CA GLY A 3 -16.78 -27.25 31.39
C GLY A 3 -16.62 -26.00 30.53
N CYS A 4 -15.79 -26.10 29.49
CA CYS A 4 -15.69 -25.15 28.41
C CYS A 4 -16.98 -25.25 27.58
N ALA A 5 -17.92 -24.34 27.80
CA ALA A 5 -19.11 -24.22 26.98
C ALA A 5 -18.71 -23.58 25.64
N THR A 6 -18.56 -24.41 24.61
CA THR A 6 -18.60 -23.99 23.22
C THR A 6 -19.92 -23.28 22.96
N ARG A 7 -19.90 -21.95 22.88
CA ARG A 7 -21.04 -21.20 22.35
C ARG A 7 -21.20 -21.56 20.88
N GLN A 8 -22.12 -22.47 20.58
CA GLN A 8 -22.77 -22.52 19.28
C GLN A 8 -23.68 -21.28 19.17
N SER A 9 -23.29 -20.29 18.38
CA SER A 9 -24.20 -19.20 18.00
C SER A 9 -24.95 -19.57 16.73
N ALA A 10 -26.25 -19.31 16.77
CA ALA A 10 -27.25 -19.48 15.73
C ALA A 10 -26.92 -18.72 14.42
N GLY A 11 -27.30 -19.31 13.29
CA GLY A 11 -27.15 -18.78 11.93
C GLY A 11 -25.83 -19.20 11.28
N ALA A 12 -25.85 -20.23 10.42
CA ALA A 12 -24.67 -20.59 9.64
C ALA A 12 -24.46 -19.56 8.54
N VAL A 13 -23.73 -18.49 8.84
CA VAL A 13 -23.31 -17.50 7.85
C VAL A 13 -22.56 -18.21 6.72
N ASP A 14 -22.98 -18.02 5.47
CA ASP A 14 -22.44 -18.77 4.33
C ASP A 14 -20.99 -18.37 4.02
N VAL A 15 -20.67 -17.08 4.11
CA VAL A 15 -19.39 -16.52 3.67
C VAL A 15 -18.73 -15.65 4.74
N VAL A 16 -17.44 -15.83 4.95
CA VAL A 16 -16.62 -14.87 5.70
C VAL A 16 -15.68 -14.13 4.77
N VAL A 17 -15.63 -12.80 4.92
CA VAL A 17 -14.67 -11.93 4.25
C VAL A 17 -13.63 -11.49 5.28
N ILE A 18 -12.36 -11.76 5.02
CA ILE A 18 -11.27 -11.46 5.94
C ILE A 18 -10.59 -10.15 5.53
N GLY A 19 -10.86 -9.08 6.28
CA GLY A 19 -10.33 -7.73 6.11
C GLY A 19 -11.42 -6.72 5.73
N ALA A 20 -11.56 -5.63 6.49
CA ALA A 20 -12.46 -4.51 6.20
C ALA A 20 -11.72 -3.32 5.56
N GLY A 21 -10.78 -3.64 4.66
CA GLY A 21 -10.23 -2.68 3.69
C GLY A 21 -11.14 -2.52 2.47
N HIS A 22 -10.69 -1.72 1.49
CA HIS A 22 -11.46 -1.45 0.26
C HIS A 22 -11.87 -2.73 -0.49
N SER A 23 -11.00 -3.74 -0.59
CA SER A 23 -11.32 -5.01 -1.28
C SER A 23 -12.39 -5.83 -0.57
N GLY A 24 -12.32 -5.91 0.76
CA GLY A 24 -13.28 -6.70 1.54
C GLY A 24 -14.65 -6.04 1.60
N LEU A 25 -14.70 -4.72 1.73
CA LEU A 25 -15.95 -3.97 1.66
C LEU A 25 -16.56 -3.99 0.25
N ALA A 26 -15.74 -3.93 -0.80
CA ALA A 26 -16.23 -4.10 -2.17
C ALA A 26 -16.88 -5.48 -2.35
N MET A 27 -16.25 -6.55 -1.86
CA MET A 27 -16.83 -7.88 -1.88
C MET A 27 -18.13 -7.96 -1.06
N SER A 28 -18.12 -7.42 0.17
CA SER A 28 -19.29 -7.39 1.05
C SER A 28 -20.50 -6.74 0.37
N HIS A 29 -20.29 -5.60 -0.29
CA HIS A 29 -21.35 -4.94 -1.06
C HIS A 29 -21.95 -5.84 -2.15
N VAL A 30 -21.10 -6.51 -2.94
CA VAL A 30 -21.55 -7.39 -4.03
C VAL A 30 -22.25 -8.64 -3.50
N LEU A 31 -21.79 -9.21 -2.39
CA LEU A 31 -22.48 -10.32 -1.71
C LEU A 31 -23.87 -9.88 -1.20
N GLY A 32 -23.95 -8.69 -0.58
CA GLY A 32 -25.21 -8.11 -0.13
C GLY A 32 -26.21 -7.87 -1.27
N GLN A 33 -25.74 -7.34 -2.41
CA GLN A 33 -26.58 -7.17 -3.61
C GLN A 33 -27.14 -8.49 -4.16
N ARG A 34 -26.47 -9.61 -3.89
CA ARG A 34 -26.90 -10.95 -4.30
C ARG A 34 -27.69 -11.69 -3.24
N GLY A 35 -27.96 -11.07 -2.09
CA GLY A 35 -28.68 -11.69 -0.98
C GLY A 35 -27.91 -12.82 -0.30
N ILE A 36 -26.57 -12.84 -0.41
CA ILE A 36 -25.71 -13.85 0.22
C ILE A 36 -25.36 -13.38 1.63
N GLU A 37 -25.72 -14.19 2.62
CA GLU A 37 -25.39 -13.92 4.02
C GLU A 37 -23.87 -14.02 4.24
N HIS A 38 -23.30 -12.97 4.82
CA HIS A 38 -21.85 -12.90 5.03
C HIS A 38 -21.51 -12.01 6.23
N VAL A 39 -20.28 -12.17 6.72
CA VAL A 39 -19.68 -11.29 7.74
C VAL A 39 -18.30 -10.84 7.28
N VAL A 40 -17.90 -9.62 7.64
CA VAL A 40 -16.55 -9.11 7.40
C VAL A 40 -15.80 -9.07 8.72
N LEU A 41 -14.67 -9.78 8.82
CA LEU A 41 -13.84 -9.78 10.03
C LEU A 41 -12.64 -8.86 9.84
N GLU A 42 -12.41 -7.95 10.78
CA GLU A 42 -11.30 -6.99 10.74
C GLU A 42 -10.49 -7.06 12.03
N ARG A 43 -9.16 -7.07 11.91
CA ARG A 43 -8.25 -7.18 13.06
C ARG A 43 -8.28 -5.95 13.96
N GLY A 44 -8.55 -4.78 13.40
CA GLY A 44 -8.68 -3.53 14.13
C GLY A 44 -9.95 -2.80 13.73
N GLU A 45 -9.79 -1.58 13.23
CA GLU A 45 -10.90 -0.76 12.74
C GLU A 45 -11.10 -0.89 11.22
N VAL A 46 -12.27 -0.47 10.71
CA VAL A 46 -12.45 -0.34 9.26
C VAL A 46 -11.33 0.51 8.66
N ALA A 47 -10.76 0.06 7.54
CA ALA A 47 -9.56 0.63 6.93
C ALA A 47 -8.29 0.58 7.81
N ASN A 48 -8.16 -0.44 8.68
CA ASN A 48 -7.10 -0.52 9.70
C ASN A 48 -5.70 -0.15 9.20
N SER A 49 -5.19 -0.82 8.16
CA SER A 49 -3.83 -0.55 7.66
C SER A 49 -3.64 0.87 7.14
N TRP A 50 -4.70 1.54 6.67
CA TRP A 50 -4.61 2.96 6.30
C TRP A 50 -4.49 3.86 7.53
N ARG A 51 -5.21 3.53 8.61
CA ARG A 51 -5.15 4.24 9.90
C ARG A 51 -3.81 4.02 10.62
N THR A 52 -3.34 2.78 10.64
CA THR A 52 -2.30 2.33 11.58
C THR A 52 -0.93 2.06 10.96
N GLU A 53 -0.79 2.08 9.64
CA GLU A 53 0.45 1.66 8.97
C GLU A 53 0.85 2.62 7.83
N ARG A 54 0.46 3.89 7.89
CA ARG A 54 0.80 4.92 6.89
C ARG A 54 1.37 6.17 7.55
N TRP A 55 2.26 6.88 6.88
CA TRP A 55 2.77 8.15 7.39
C TRP A 55 1.79 9.30 7.13
N ASP A 56 1.88 10.35 7.94
CA ASP A 56 0.83 11.36 8.07
C ASP A 56 0.63 12.16 6.77
N SER A 57 1.72 12.48 6.06
CA SER A 57 1.64 13.22 4.79
C SER A 57 1.37 12.36 3.55
N LEU A 58 1.22 11.03 3.70
CA LEU A 58 1.03 10.15 2.55
C LEU A 58 -0.14 10.64 1.70
N ARG A 59 0.12 10.83 0.41
CA ARG A 59 -0.92 11.05 -0.61
C ARG A 59 -0.94 9.93 -1.64
N LEU A 60 -2.13 9.66 -2.16
CA LEU A 60 -2.30 8.73 -3.27
C LEU A 60 -1.51 9.17 -4.50
N LEU A 61 -1.02 8.20 -5.27
CA LEU A 61 -0.40 8.49 -6.57
C LEU A 61 -1.43 8.69 -7.69
N THR A 62 -2.65 8.19 -7.49
CA THR A 62 -3.78 8.26 -8.44
C THR A 62 -4.66 9.46 -8.14
N PRO A 63 -5.12 10.20 -9.17
CA PRO A 63 -6.11 11.27 -8.99
C PRO A 63 -7.39 10.79 -8.30
N ASN A 64 -8.05 11.71 -7.58
CA ASN A 64 -9.25 11.40 -6.80
C ASN A 64 -10.42 10.87 -7.65
N TRP A 65 -10.55 11.29 -8.90
CA TRP A 65 -11.58 10.77 -9.82
C TRP A 65 -11.44 9.26 -10.09
N MET A 66 -10.26 8.67 -9.88
CA MET A 66 -10.03 7.23 -9.98
C MET A 66 -10.48 6.45 -8.73
N THR A 67 -10.67 7.12 -7.59
CA THR A 67 -11.05 6.48 -6.34
C THR A 67 -12.51 6.07 -6.37
N ARG A 68 -12.73 4.77 -6.65
CA ARG A 68 -14.04 4.18 -6.89
C ARG A 68 -14.15 2.80 -6.23
N LEU A 69 -15.31 2.53 -5.68
CA LEU A 69 -15.78 1.24 -5.17
C LEU A 69 -17.13 0.90 -5.82
N PRO A 70 -17.60 -0.35 -5.79
CA PRO A 70 -18.91 -0.72 -6.33
C PRO A 70 -20.02 0.22 -5.84
N GLY A 71 -20.66 0.95 -6.77
CA GLY A 71 -21.72 1.90 -6.44
C GLY A 71 -21.29 3.17 -5.68
N TYR A 72 -19.99 3.41 -5.46
CA TYR A 72 -19.50 4.54 -4.66
C TYR A 72 -18.22 5.15 -5.25
N SER A 73 -18.26 6.43 -5.58
CA SER A 73 -17.12 7.15 -6.18
C SER A 73 -16.77 8.37 -5.36
N TYR A 74 -15.58 8.93 -5.58
CA TYR A 74 -15.22 10.24 -5.05
C TYR A 74 -16.28 11.30 -5.38
N ARG A 75 -16.62 12.14 -4.39
CA ARG A 75 -17.63 13.22 -4.48
C ARG A 75 -17.11 14.58 -3.98
N GLY A 76 -15.82 14.69 -3.74
CA GLY A 76 -15.21 15.94 -3.29
C GLY A 76 -15.02 16.94 -4.44
N THR A 77 -14.51 18.12 -4.11
CA THR A 77 -14.36 19.24 -5.06
C THR A 77 -13.08 19.19 -5.88
N GLU A 78 -12.13 18.32 -5.53
CA GLU A 78 -10.80 18.23 -6.16
C GLU A 78 -10.62 16.90 -6.89
N PRO A 79 -11.34 16.65 -8.01
CA PRO A 79 -11.24 15.37 -8.74
C PRO A 79 -9.83 15.09 -9.27
N ASP A 80 -9.11 16.14 -9.61
CA ASP A 80 -7.72 16.08 -10.08
C ASP A 80 -6.68 16.12 -8.95
N GLY A 81 -7.11 16.25 -7.70
CA GLY A 81 -6.23 16.21 -6.53
C GLY A 81 -5.84 14.78 -6.15
N TYR A 82 -5.11 14.66 -5.03
CA TYR A 82 -4.66 13.38 -4.48
C TYR A 82 -4.99 13.28 -3.00
N MET A 83 -5.89 12.38 -2.64
CA MET A 83 -6.32 12.16 -1.26
C MET A 83 -5.12 11.79 -0.39
N SER A 84 -5.06 12.40 0.78
CA SER A 84 -4.24 11.99 1.91
C SER A 84 -4.67 10.63 2.45
N ALA A 85 -3.80 9.96 3.20
CA ALA A 85 -4.14 8.71 3.89
C ALA A 85 -5.38 8.87 4.79
N GLY A 86 -5.53 10.02 5.47
CA GLY A 86 -6.71 10.33 6.28
C GLY A 86 -7.99 10.41 5.44
N GLU A 87 -7.97 11.12 4.32
CA GLU A 87 -9.12 11.20 3.42
C GLU A 87 -9.50 9.82 2.84
N VAL A 88 -8.52 8.96 2.56
CA VAL A 88 -8.76 7.57 2.12
C VAL A 88 -9.44 6.76 3.22
N VAL A 89 -9.00 6.91 4.46
CA VAL A 89 -9.65 6.30 5.63
C VAL A 89 -11.12 6.73 5.70
N ASP A 90 -11.39 8.02 5.60
CA ASP A 90 -12.76 8.56 5.65
C ASP A 90 -13.63 8.03 4.51
N PHE A 91 -13.08 7.94 3.30
CA PHE A 91 -13.78 7.37 2.14
C PHE A 91 -14.15 5.90 2.34
N ILE A 92 -13.22 5.07 2.83
CA ILE A 92 -13.45 3.64 3.07
C ILE A 92 -14.46 3.45 4.21
N SER A 93 -14.35 4.24 5.29
CA SER A 93 -15.28 4.18 6.42
C SER A 93 -16.69 4.63 6.02
N ALA A 94 -16.82 5.72 5.26
CA ALA A 94 -18.11 6.17 4.74
C ALA A 94 -18.75 5.12 3.82
N TYR A 95 -17.95 4.45 2.99
CA TYR A 95 -18.44 3.35 2.16
C TYR A 95 -19.01 2.20 3.01
N ALA A 96 -18.30 1.75 4.05
CA ALA A 96 -18.80 0.71 4.95
C ALA A 96 -20.15 1.07 5.59
N THR A 97 -20.34 2.32 5.98
CA THR A 97 -21.61 2.83 6.54
C THR A 97 -22.72 2.85 5.49
N VAL A 98 -22.47 3.43 4.31
CA VAL A 98 -23.48 3.57 3.25
C VAL A 98 -23.94 2.20 2.73
N THR A 99 -23.05 1.22 2.71
CA THR A 99 -23.40 -0.15 2.30
C THR A 99 -23.94 -1.01 3.44
N SER A 100 -24.01 -0.48 4.68
CA SER A 100 -24.38 -1.24 5.88
C SER A 100 -23.59 -2.55 6.00
N ALA A 101 -22.27 -2.50 5.77
CA ALA A 101 -21.44 -3.68 5.76
C ALA A 101 -21.44 -4.37 7.14
N PRO A 102 -21.64 -5.70 7.24
CA PRO A 102 -21.67 -6.44 8.50
C PRO A 102 -20.24 -6.68 9.03
N VAL A 103 -19.56 -5.60 9.43
CA VAL A 103 -18.18 -5.65 9.92
C VAL A 103 -18.13 -5.95 11.41
N LEU A 104 -17.31 -6.95 11.78
CA LEU A 104 -16.88 -7.19 13.14
C LEU A 104 -15.42 -6.76 13.29
N THR A 105 -15.24 -5.61 13.92
CA THR A 105 -13.92 -5.07 14.27
C THR A 105 -13.28 -5.86 15.41
N HIS A 106 -11.98 -5.64 15.63
CA HIS A 106 -11.19 -6.30 16.68
C HIS A 106 -11.31 -7.84 16.69
N THR A 107 -11.50 -8.44 15.51
CA THR A 107 -11.66 -9.88 15.30
C THR A 107 -10.59 -10.34 14.32
N ALA A 108 -9.37 -10.53 14.83
CA ALA A 108 -8.26 -10.97 13.99
C ALA A 108 -8.40 -12.46 13.67
N VAL A 109 -8.41 -12.80 12.38
CA VAL A 109 -8.33 -14.19 11.93
C VAL A 109 -6.89 -14.67 12.04
N THR A 110 -6.69 -15.79 12.74
CA THR A 110 -5.37 -16.38 13.03
C THR A 110 -5.14 -17.69 12.29
N GLY A 111 -6.18 -18.32 11.76
CA GLY A 111 -6.08 -19.54 10.99
C GLY A 111 -7.32 -19.83 10.16
N VAL A 112 -7.12 -20.47 9.01
CA VAL A 112 -8.19 -20.99 8.15
C VAL A 112 -7.78 -22.39 7.73
N VAL A 113 -8.61 -23.38 8.06
CA VAL A 113 -8.38 -24.78 7.69
C VAL A 113 -9.63 -25.38 7.03
N PRO A 114 -9.48 -26.20 5.98
CA PRO A 114 -10.62 -26.89 5.38
C PRO A 114 -11.24 -27.89 6.37
N ILE A 115 -12.57 -28.06 6.30
CA ILE A 115 -13.30 -29.03 7.12
C ILE A 115 -13.57 -30.31 6.33
N GLY A 116 -13.12 -31.43 6.88
CA GLY A 116 -13.29 -32.77 6.33
C GLY A 116 -12.41 -33.03 5.10
N GLU A 117 -12.26 -34.30 4.75
CA GLU A 117 -11.43 -34.72 3.60
C GLU A 117 -11.99 -34.22 2.25
N SER A 118 -13.29 -33.92 2.21
CA SER A 118 -14.00 -33.44 1.01
C SER A 118 -14.08 -31.92 0.89
N GLY A 119 -13.61 -31.15 1.89
CA GLY A 119 -13.61 -29.68 1.83
C GLY A 119 -14.99 -29.02 1.89
N ASN A 120 -15.90 -29.51 2.72
CA ASN A 120 -17.30 -29.03 2.83
C ASN A 120 -17.44 -27.65 3.52
N GLY A 121 -16.36 -26.88 3.61
CA GLY A 121 -16.28 -25.59 4.28
C GLY A 121 -14.93 -25.36 4.94
N TYR A 122 -14.87 -24.33 5.77
CA TYR A 122 -13.67 -23.87 6.45
C TYR A 122 -13.95 -23.60 7.93
N GLN A 123 -13.03 -24.04 8.77
CA GLN A 123 -12.92 -23.60 10.15
C GLN A 123 -11.99 -22.38 10.19
N VAL A 124 -12.48 -21.30 10.78
CA VAL A 124 -11.79 -20.03 10.88
C VAL A 124 -11.56 -19.73 12.35
N SER A 125 -10.28 -19.75 12.75
CA SER A 125 -9.87 -19.42 14.12
C SER A 125 -9.64 -17.91 14.21
N THR A 126 -10.19 -17.29 15.25
CA THR A 126 -10.09 -15.85 15.49
C THR A 126 -9.70 -15.56 16.95
N THR A 127 -9.33 -14.31 17.23
CA THR A 127 -9.15 -13.81 18.61
C THR A 127 -10.41 -13.85 19.46
N GLN A 128 -11.59 -14.07 18.87
CA GLN A 128 -12.88 -14.15 19.56
C GLN A 128 -13.50 -15.56 19.52
N GLY A 129 -12.73 -16.57 19.09
CA GLY A 129 -13.16 -17.96 19.02
C GLY A 129 -13.15 -18.55 17.61
N GLU A 130 -13.67 -19.76 17.47
CA GLU A 130 -13.62 -20.54 16.24
C GLU A 130 -14.98 -20.64 15.56
N TRP A 131 -15.02 -20.23 14.30
CA TRP A 131 -16.24 -20.11 13.51
C TRP A 131 -16.17 -21.02 12.29
N ARG A 132 -17.33 -21.41 11.73
CA ARG A 132 -17.41 -22.30 10.56
C ARG A 132 -18.15 -21.61 9.43
N TYR A 133 -17.59 -21.69 8.24
CA TYR A 133 -18.09 -21.03 7.03
C TYR A 133 -18.07 -21.97 5.83
N ARG A 134 -18.93 -21.76 4.84
CA ARG A 134 -18.90 -22.55 3.60
C ARG A 134 -17.87 -22.01 2.61
N ALA A 135 -17.69 -20.69 2.59
CA ALA A 135 -16.69 -20.04 1.76
C ALA A 135 -15.92 -18.97 2.54
N VAL A 136 -14.68 -18.73 2.11
CA VAL A 136 -13.79 -17.72 2.67
C VAL A 136 -13.31 -16.81 1.54
N VAL A 137 -13.42 -15.50 1.75
CA VAL A 137 -12.80 -14.49 0.89
C VAL A 137 -11.60 -13.89 1.61
N LEU A 138 -10.42 -14.04 1.02
CA LEU A 138 -9.20 -13.40 1.51
C LEU A 138 -9.10 -11.98 0.95
N ALA A 139 -9.42 -10.99 1.78
CA ALA A 139 -9.32 -9.57 1.45
C ALA A 139 -8.28 -8.85 2.33
N THR A 140 -7.23 -9.56 2.72
CA THR A 140 -6.22 -9.08 3.67
C THR A 140 -5.32 -8.00 3.07
N GLY A 141 -5.13 -7.97 1.74
CA GLY A 141 -4.29 -7.00 1.04
C GLY A 141 -2.87 -7.52 0.75
N ALA A 142 -2.21 -6.90 -0.23
CA ALA A 142 -0.95 -7.41 -0.80
C ALA A 142 0.33 -6.76 -0.20
N CYS A 143 0.20 -5.72 0.63
CA CYS A 143 1.32 -4.89 1.09
C CYS A 143 1.44 -4.82 2.62
N ASN A 144 1.05 -5.89 3.31
CA ASN A 144 0.99 -5.92 4.78
C ASN A 144 2.26 -6.46 5.45
N LEU A 145 3.22 -6.96 4.67
CA LEU A 145 4.50 -7.43 5.16
C LEU A 145 5.60 -6.61 4.51
N SER A 146 6.39 -5.94 5.34
CA SER A 146 7.53 -5.17 4.87
C SER A 146 8.65 -6.11 4.40
N VAL A 147 9.13 -5.91 3.18
CA VAL A 147 10.31 -6.62 2.66
C VAL A 147 11.54 -5.84 3.08
N VAL A 148 12.18 -6.26 4.16
CA VAL A 148 13.42 -5.67 4.66
C VAL A 148 14.61 -6.44 4.07
N PRO A 149 15.54 -5.78 3.34
CA PRO A 149 16.69 -6.46 2.77
C PRO A 149 17.61 -7.02 3.84
N ARG A 150 18.18 -8.23 3.65
CA ARG A 150 19.09 -8.88 4.62
C ARG A 150 20.26 -8.00 5.06
N LEU A 151 20.74 -7.10 4.20
CA LEU A 151 21.80 -6.14 4.55
C LEU A 151 21.46 -5.28 5.79
N ALA A 152 20.18 -5.11 6.11
CA ALA A 152 19.70 -4.42 7.32
C ALA A 152 20.19 -5.08 8.62
N GLU A 153 20.49 -6.39 8.59
CA GLU A 153 21.06 -7.13 9.73
C GLU A 153 22.49 -6.68 10.05
N ALA A 154 23.22 -6.11 9.08
CA ALA A 154 24.56 -5.57 9.28
C ALA A 154 24.55 -4.10 9.74
N MET A 155 23.37 -3.52 9.98
CA MET A 155 23.25 -2.14 10.44
C MET A 155 23.78 -2.02 11.88
N PRO A 156 24.61 -1.00 12.21
CA PRO A 156 25.06 -0.78 13.57
C PRO A 156 23.88 -0.58 14.54
N ALA A 157 24.01 -1.07 15.77
CA ALA A 157 22.93 -1.03 16.77
C ALA A 157 22.44 0.39 17.11
N GLY A 158 23.27 1.42 16.89
CA GLY A 158 22.92 2.82 17.11
C GLY A 158 22.17 3.48 15.95
N VAL A 159 21.92 2.78 14.84
CA VAL A 159 21.15 3.29 13.70
C VAL A 159 19.74 2.72 13.74
N GLU A 160 18.78 3.59 14.01
CA GLU A 160 17.37 3.23 13.99
C GLU A 160 16.90 2.92 12.56
N GLN A 161 16.01 1.93 12.43
CA GLN A 161 15.51 1.46 11.15
C GLN A 161 13.99 1.53 11.10
N PHE A 162 13.47 2.10 10.03
CA PHE A 162 12.04 2.21 9.78
C PHE A 162 11.69 1.59 8.44
N THR A 163 10.48 1.06 8.36
CA THR A 163 9.83 0.71 7.10
C THR A 163 8.77 1.75 6.80
N ALA A 164 8.27 1.82 5.56
CA ALA A 164 7.15 2.69 5.22
C ALA A 164 5.87 2.38 6.03
N GLN A 165 5.77 1.19 6.64
CA GLN A 165 4.65 0.82 7.52
C GLN A 165 4.82 1.33 8.96
N THR A 166 6.06 1.46 9.45
CA THR A 166 6.36 1.83 10.84
C THR A 166 6.72 3.31 11.00
N TYR A 167 7.17 3.97 9.93
CA TYR A 167 7.38 5.40 9.89
C TYR A 167 6.05 6.18 9.84
N ARG A 168 5.94 7.24 10.64
CA ARG A 168 4.76 8.13 10.72
C ARG A 168 5.04 9.57 10.35
N ASN A 169 6.13 10.14 10.83
CA ASN A 169 6.50 11.53 10.59
C ASN A 169 7.95 11.80 11.03
N PRO A 170 8.54 12.96 10.66
CA PRO A 170 9.93 13.27 10.98
C PRO A 170 10.25 13.39 12.48
N GLN A 171 9.24 13.61 13.32
CA GLN A 171 9.41 13.71 14.78
C GLN A 171 9.78 12.37 15.43
N GLN A 172 9.54 11.24 14.76
CA GLN A 172 9.99 9.93 15.22
C GLN A 172 11.49 9.68 15.00
N LEU A 173 12.12 10.48 14.14
CA LEU A 173 13.52 10.26 13.76
C LEU A 173 14.43 10.94 14.78
N ALA A 174 15.43 10.19 15.25
CA ALA A 174 16.54 10.73 16.01
C ALA A 174 17.24 11.89 15.28
N GLU A 175 17.97 12.71 16.04
CA GLU A 175 18.78 13.77 15.45
C GLU A 175 19.87 13.18 14.53
N GLY A 176 20.10 13.84 13.39
CA GLY A 176 21.10 13.44 12.42
C GLY A 176 20.56 13.36 10.99
N GLY A 177 21.37 12.76 10.12
CA GLY A 177 21.03 12.52 8.72
C GLY A 177 20.23 11.23 8.55
N VAL A 178 19.46 11.15 7.46
CA VAL A 178 18.55 10.03 7.19
C VAL A 178 18.89 9.41 5.84
N LEU A 179 19.08 8.08 5.83
CA LEU A 179 19.23 7.30 4.60
C LEU A 179 17.89 6.71 4.18
N VAL A 180 17.32 7.17 3.08
CA VAL A 180 16.13 6.57 2.45
C VAL A 180 16.59 5.56 1.39
N VAL A 181 16.13 4.31 1.48
CA VAL A 181 16.51 3.22 0.56
C VAL A 181 15.36 2.90 -0.40
N GLY A 182 15.55 3.20 -1.69
CA GLY A 182 14.58 2.95 -2.75
C GLY A 182 14.03 4.25 -3.36
N GLY A 183 14.24 4.45 -4.65
CA GLY A 183 13.87 5.69 -5.36
C GLY A 183 12.56 5.63 -6.15
N SER A 184 11.54 4.92 -5.66
CA SER A 184 10.18 4.91 -6.23
C SER A 184 9.26 5.88 -5.47
N ALA A 185 7.97 5.94 -5.83
CA ALA A 185 7.00 6.88 -5.26
C ALA A 185 7.07 7.07 -3.73
N THR A 186 7.10 5.98 -2.95
CA THR A 186 7.22 6.03 -1.48
C THR A 186 8.51 6.71 -1.04
N GLY A 187 9.67 6.28 -1.57
CA GLY A 187 10.95 6.84 -1.18
C GLY A 187 11.10 8.31 -1.57
N LEU A 188 10.50 8.74 -2.68
CA LEU A 188 10.49 10.16 -3.05
C LEU A 188 9.64 11.01 -2.09
N GLN A 189 8.45 10.52 -1.70
CA GLN A 189 7.61 11.22 -0.71
C GLN A 189 8.32 11.36 0.65
N LEU A 190 8.91 10.27 1.13
CA LEU A 190 9.64 10.26 2.40
C LEU A 190 10.88 11.15 2.34
N ALA A 191 11.67 11.06 1.27
CA ALA A 191 12.86 11.90 1.12
C ALA A 191 12.51 13.39 1.09
N ARG A 192 11.42 13.78 0.40
CA ARG A 192 10.94 15.16 0.39
C ARG A 192 10.51 15.62 1.78
N GLU A 193 9.61 14.89 2.45
CA GLU A 193 9.08 15.27 3.76
C GLU A 193 10.19 15.43 4.80
N ILE A 194 11.13 14.47 4.84
CA ILE A 194 12.20 14.47 5.83
C ILE A 194 13.21 15.60 5.54
N GLN A 195 13.49 15.88 4.26
CA GLN A 195 14.32 17.02 3.88
C GLN A 195 13.65 18.35 4.26
N GLU A 196 12.35 18.49 4.02
CA GLU A 196 11.56 19.67 4.38
C GLU A 196 11.46 19.87 5.91
N SER A 197 11.65 18.81 6.71
CA SER A 197 11.77 18.90 8.17
C SER A 197 13.13 19.43 8.65
N GLY A 198 14.05 19.79 7.75
CA GLY A 198 15.38 20.30 8.06
C GLY A 198 16.44 19.22 8.31
N ARG A 199 16.14 17.94 8.07
CA ARG A 199 17.09 16.85 8.24
C ARG A 199 17.87 16.60 6.94
N PRO A 200 19.19 16.41 6.98
CA PRO A 200 19.94 16.00 5.80
C PRO A 200 19.48 14.62 5.32
N VAL A 201 19.06 14.51 4.06
CA VAL A 201 18.64 13.23 3.47
C VAL A 201 19.63 12.74 2.42
N THR A 202 20.01 11.47 2.52
CA THR A 202 20.63 10.71 1.45
C THR A 202 19.61 9.69 0.90
N LEU A 203 19.36 9.69 -0.40
CA LEU A 203 18.46 8.76 -1.09
C LEU A 203 19.28 7.77 -1.92
N ALA A 204 19.22 6.49 -1.57
CA ALA A 204 19.85 5.39 -2.32
C ALA A 204 18.93 4.86 -3.42
N VAL A 205 19.37 4.95 -4.67
CA VAL A 205 18.54 4.71 -5.86
C VAL A 205 19.05 3.52 -6.66
N GLY A 206 18.15 2.56 -6.91
CA GLY A 206 18.35 1.47 -7.86
C GLY A 206 17.67 1.72 -9.20
N GLU A 207 17.36 0.64 -9.91
CA GLU A 207 16.51 0.72 -11.11
C GLU A 207 15.15 1.34 -10.76
N HIS A 208 14.69 2.25 -11.61
CA HIS A 208 13.44 2.97 -11.44
C HIS A 208 12.85 3.31 -12.79
N VAL A 209 11.59 3.75 -12.79
CA VAL A 209 10.88 4.26 -13.96
C VAL A 209 10.48 5.69 -13.67
N ARG A 210 10.85 6.62 -14.56
CA ARG A 210 10.43 8.02 -14.48
C ARG A 210 9.13 8.21 -15.24
N MET A 211 8.24 9.04 -14.71
CA MET A 211 7.01 9.43 -15.39
C MET A 211 6.71 10.91 -15.11
N PRO A 212 6.32 11.69 -16.12
CA PRO A 212 5.83 13.04 -15.86
C PRO A 212 4.51 12.94 -15.09
N ARG A 213 4.30 13.83 -14.12
CA ARG A 213 3.00 13.93 -13.45
C ARG A 213 1.93 14.48 -14.41
N VAL A 214 2.26 15.54 -15.13
CA VAL A 214 1.38 16.18 -16.12
C VAL A 214 2.07 16.21 -17.48
N TYR A 215 1.34 15.82 -18.52
CA TYR A 215 1.75 15.94 -19.91
C TYR A 215 0.61 16.57 -20.71
N ARG A 216 0.91 17.64 -21.47
CA ARG A 216 -0.08 18.37 -22.30
C ARG A 216 -1.37 18.74 -21.53
N GLY A 217 -1.22 19.22 -20.29
CA GLY A 217 -2.33 19.69 -19.46
C GLY A 217 -3.19 18.59 -18.81
N ARG A 218 -2.81 17.31 -18.93
CA ARG A 218 -3.50 16.18 -18.29
C ARG A 218 -2.56 15.36 -17.42
N ASP A 219 -3.09 14.79 -16.34
CA ASP A 219 -2.36 13.83 -15.50
C ASP A 219 -1.99 12.58 -16.32
N ILE A 220 -0.85 11.97 -16.04
CA ILE A 220 -0.41 10.77 -16.76
C ILE A 220 -1.36 9.58 -16.59
N GLN A 221 -2.04 9.45 -15.46
CA GLN A 221 -3.07 8.44 -15.23
C GLN A 221 -4.29 8.65 -16.13
N TRP A 222 -4.60 9.91 -16.48
CA TRP A 222 -5.64 10.21 -17.46
C TRP A 222 -5.23 9.68 -18.84
N TRP A 223 -3.98 9.90 -19.26
CA TRP A 223 -3.48 9.38 -20.53
C TRP A 223 -3.47 7.86 -20.57
N MET A 224 -2.99 7.21 -19.50
CA MET A 224 -2.99 5.75 -19.41
C MET A 224 -4.40 5.15 -19.49
N LEU A 225 -5.37 5.80 -18.85
CA LEU A 225 -6.76 5.37 -18.98
C LEU A 225 -7.30 5.61 -20.39
N ALA A 226 -7.11 6.81 -20.93
CA ALA A 226 -7.62 7.19 -22.25
C ALA A 226 -7.00 6.38 -23.41
N SER A 227 -5.75 5.91 -23.26
CA SER A 227 -5.08 5.06 -24.23
C SER A 227 -5.38 3.57 -24.06
N GLY A 228 -6.14 3.18 -23.03
CA GLY A 228 -6.46 1.78 -22.73
C GLY A 228 -5.33 0.99 -22.06
N VAL A 229 -4.22 1.64 -21.66
CA VAL A 229 -3.11 0.97 -20.94
C VAL A 229 -3.59 0.32 -19.64
N LEU A 230 -4.53 0.96 -18.94
CA LEU A 230 -5.10 0.42 -17.70
C LEU A 230 -6.14 -0.70 -17.92
N ASP A 231 -6.60 -0.90 -19.16
CA ASP A 231 -7.54 -1.96 -19.54
C ASP A 231 -6.83 -3.21 -20.08
N GLN A 232 -5.50 -3.14 -20.26
CA GLN A 232 -4.71 -4.26 -20.78
C GLN A 232 -4.77 -5.45 -19.81
N ARG A 233 -5.18 -6.61 -20.34
CA ARG A 233 -5.25 -7.83 -19.56
C ARG A 233 -3.92 -8.56 -19.59
N ILE A 234 -3.72 -9.48 -18.65
CA ILE A 234 -2.46 -10.22 -18.56
C ILE A 234 -2.18 -11.08 -19.80
N GLU A 235 -3.24 -11.57 -20.45
CA GLU A 235 -3.17 -12.31 -21.72
C GLU A 235 -2.72 -11.44 -22.91
N ASP A 236 -2.88 -10.13 -22.81
CA ASP A 236 -2.50 -9.16 -23.86
C ASP A 236 -1.10 -8.56 -23.62
N VAL A 237 -0.38 -9.04 -22.61
CA VAL A 237 0.98 -8.60 -22.28
C VAL A 237 1.98 -9.60 -22.87
N ASP A 238 2.82 -9.14 -23.80
CA ASP A 238 3.80 -10.00 -24.50
C ASP A 238 4.75 -10.75 -23.55
N GLU A 239 5.24 -10.07 -22.51
CA GLU A 239 6.18 -10.64 -21.53
C GLU A 239 5.68 -10.42 -20.08
N PRO A 240 4.70 -11.20 -19.60
CA PRO A 240 4.02 -10.95 -18.32
C PRO A 240 4.96 -11.09 -17.11
N ASP A 241 5.91 -12.03 -17.16
CA ASP A 241 6.92 -12.21 -16.10
C ASP A 241 7.90 -11.04 -16.03
N ARG A 242 8.23 -10.43 -17.17
CA ARG A 242 9.05 -9.24 -17.23
C ARG A 242 8.27 -8.03 -16.72
N ALA A 243 7.01 -7.87 -17.12
CA ALA A 243 6.13 -6.79 -16.67
C ALA A 243 5.99 -6.77 -15.14
N ARG A 244 5.86 -7.94 -14.50
CA ARG A 244 5.81 -8.08 -13.04
C ARG A 244 7.09 -7.64 -12.31
N ARG A 245 8.23 -7.61 -13.00
CA ARG A 245 9.53 -7.22 -12.44
C ARG A 245 9.89 -5.76 -12.72
N VAL A 246 9.05 -5.03 -13.47
CA VAL A 246 9.27 -3.62 -13.74
C VAL A 246 9.19 -2.83 -12.42
N PRO A 247 10.20 -2.01 -12.09
CA PRO A 247 10.15 -1.16 -10.91
C PRO A 247 8.94 -0.21 -10.94
N SER A 248 8.33 0.01 -9.78
CA SER A 248 7.23 0.98 -9.67
C SER A 248 7.69 2.39 -10.10
N PRO A 249 6.84 3.14 -10.82
CA PRO A 249 7.20 4.47 -11.31
C PRO A 249 7.40 5.47 -10.18
N GLN A 250 8.21 6.49 -10.45
CA GLN A 250 8.33 7.72 -9.67
C GLN A 250 7.10 8.58 -9.88
N LEU A 251 5.96 8.11 -9.38
CA LEU A 251 4.66 8.76 -9.54
C LEU A 251 4.11 9.11 -8.16
N VAL A 252 4.18 10.39 -7.80
CA VAL A 252 3.80 10.91 -6.48
C VAL A 252 2.68 11.92 -6.62
N GLY A 253 1.63 11.82 -5.81
CA GLY A 253 0.59 12.84 -5.73
C GLY A 253 1.08 14.02 -4.91
N THR A 254 1.12 15.21 -5.52
CA THR A 254 1.51 16.45 -4.86
C THR A 254 0.35 17.44 -4.91
N PRO A 255 0.14 18.29 -3.88
CA PRO A 255 -0.88 19.34 -3.93
C PRO A 255 -0.74 20.24 -5.17
N GLU A 256 0.50 20.49 -5.60
CA GLU A 256 0.81 21.32 -6.76
C GLU A 256 0.59 20.61 -8.10
N ARG A 257 0.25 19.31 -8.10
CA ARG A 257 0.18 18.45 -9.29
C ARG A 257 1.46 18.48 -10.12
N ALA A 258 2.59 18.70 -9.45
CA ALA A 258 3.91 18.77 -10.05
C ALA A 258 4.61 17.41 -10.03
N THR A 259 5.51 17.20 -10.99
CA THR A 259 6.41 16.05 -11.00
C THR A 259 7.38 16.15 -9.81
N LEU A 260 7.42 15.11 -8.98
CA LEU A 260 8.47 14.91 -7.98
C LEU A 260 9.36 13.78 -8.46
N ASP A 261 10.60 14.11 -8.83
CA ASP A 261 11.61 13.16 -9.29
C ASP A 261 12.97 13.40 -8.60
N LEU A 262 13.97 12.62 -8.98
CA LEU A 262 15.33 12.72 -8.41
C LEU A 262 16.00 14.08 -8.66
N ASN A 263 15.68 14.77 -9.75
CA ASN A 263 16.27 16.08 -10.04
C ASN A 263 15.67 17.15 -9.14
N VAL A 264 14.34 17.11 -8.94
CA VAL A 264 13.65 17.98 -8.00
C VAL A 264 14.21 17.79 -6.58
N LEU A 265 14.35 16.55 -6.12
CA LEU A 265 14.91 16.26 -4.81
C LEU A 265 16.36 16.76 -4.65
N ARG A 266 17.21 16.61 -5.67
CA ARG A 266 18.58 17.16 -5.66
C ARG A 266 18.60 18.67 -5.52
N ILE A 267 17.73 19.37 -6.26
CA ILE A 267 17.59 20.84 -6.16
C ILE A 267 17.14 21.24 -4.75
N GLN A 268 16.32 20.41 -4.09
CA GLN A 268 15.88 20.60 -2.70
C GLN A 268 16.94 20.19 -1.66
N GLY A 269 18.13 19.76 -2.07
CA GLY A 269 19.25 19.44 -1.19
C GLY A 269 19.35 17.98 -0.76
N VAL A 270 18.54 17.08 -1.31
CA VAL A 270 18.69 15.63 -1.08
C VAL A 270 19.90 15.10 -1.83
N GLU A 271 20.81 14.44 -1.12
CA GLU A 271 21.93 13.73 -1.73
C GLU A 271 21.40 12.44 -2.38
N VAL A 272 21.65 12.24 -3.68
CA VAL A 272 21.22 11.01 -4.38
C VAL A 272 22.43 10.16 -4.70
N VAL A 273 22.44 8.95 -4.15
CA VAL A 273 23.51 7.96 -4.31
C VAL A 273 22.99 6.70 -5.00
N GLY A 274 23.90 5.84 -5.45
CA GLY A 274 23.52 4.56 -6.06
C GLY A 274 22.90 3.59 -5.07
N ARG A 275 22.42 2.45 -5.57
CA ARG A 275 21.77 1.41 -4.77
C ARG A 275 22.67 1.01 -3.60
N LEU A 276 22.07 0.91 -2.41
CA LEU A 276 22.74 0.35 -1.23
C LEU A 276 23.17 -1.09 -1.51
N ALA A 277 24.48 -1.33 -1.52
CA ALA A 277 25.10 -2.59 -1.91
C ALA A 277 25.60 -3.39 -0.70
N GLY A 278 25.94 -2.70 0.40
CA GLY A 278 26.41 -3.35 1.61
C GLY A 278 26.64 -2.37 2.74
N ILE A 279 26.91 -2.92 3.92
CA ILE A 279 27.34 -2.17 5.11
C ILE A 279 28.55 -2.92 5.65
N ARG A 280 29.66 -2.20 5.86
CA ARG A 280 30.91 -2.77 6.36
C ARG A 280 31.59 -1.81 7.31
N ASP A 281 32.00 -2.28 8.48
CA ASP A 281 32.71 -1.49 9.50
C ASP A 281 31.99 -0.17 9.83
N GLY A 282 30.65 -0.23 9.93
CA GLY A 282 29.79 0.94 10.20
C GLY A 282 29.61 1.90 9.02
N LYS A 283 30.06 1.55 7.81
CA LYS A 283 29.95 2.40 6.61
C LYS A 283 29.05 1.76 5.56
N ALA A 284 28.07 2.51 5.07
CA ALA A 284 27.25 2.13 3.93
C ALA A 284 28.07 2.19 2.63
N GLN A 285 27.85 1.21 1.75
CA GLN A 285 28.48 1.12 0.44
C GLN A 285 27.40 1.23 -0.64
N PHE A 286 27.62 2.11 -1.60
CA PHE A 286 26.66 2.38 -2.67
C PHE A 286 27.23 1.94 -4.02
N SER A 287 26.36 1.42 -4.89
CA SER A 287 26.74 1.03 -6.24
C SER A 287 27.18 2.24 -7.07
N GLY A 288 28.24 2.08 -7.87
CA GLY A 288 28.67 3.08 -8.86
C GLY A 288 27.74 3.20 -10.08
N SER A 289 26.68 2.37 -10.17
CA SER A 289 25.80 2.31 -11.34
C SER A 289 24.77 3.43 -11.44
N LEU A 290 24.76 4.40 -10.51
CA LEU A 290 23.74 5.46 -10.44
C LEU A 290 23.53 6.16 -11.79
N ARG A 291 24.62 6.56 -12.46
CA ARG A 291 24.55 7.20 -13.78
C ARG A 291 23.83 6.31 -14.79
N ASN A 292 24.18 5.04 -14.84
CA ASN A 292 23.60 4.09 -15.81
C ASN A 292 22.11 3.85 -15.54
N VAL A 293 21.71 3.67 -14.27
CA VAL A 293 20.28 3.46 -13.94
C VAL A 293 19.44 4.71 -14.21
N CYS A 294 19.99 5.91 -14.01
CA CYS A 294 19.33 7.16 -14.42
C CYS A 294 19.19 7.25 -15.95
N SER A 295 20.27 7.01 -16.71
CA SER A 295 20.22 7.01 -18.18
C SER A 295 19.20 5.99 -18.73
N LEU A 296 19.13 4.79 -18.14
CA LEU A 296 18.14 3.78 -18.52
C LEU A 296 16.71 4.21 -18.19
N ALA A 297 16.49 4.94 -17.10
CA ALA A 297 15.18 5.47 -16.75
C ALA A 297 14.74 6.57 -17.72
N ASP A 298 15.67 7.42 -18.18
CA ASP A 298 15.42 8.46 -19.18
C ASP A 298 15.05 7.88 -20.55
N LEU A 299 15.72 6.80 -20.97
CA LEU A 299 15.41 6.12 -22.23
C LEU A 299 14.00 5.53 -22.26
N LYS A 300 13.44 5.13 -21.10
CA LYS A 300 12.07 4.60 -21.00
C LYS A 300 10.98 5.67 -21.07
N MET A 301 11.34 6.96 -21.02
CA MET A 301 10.39 8.06 -21.17
C MET A 301 10.14 8.45 -22.63
N ASN A 302 11.04 8.08 -23.54
CA ASN A 302 10.96 8.36 -24.98
C ASN A 302 10.20 7.27 -25.73
#